data_AF-A0A2I2A609-F1
#
_entry.id   AF-A0A2I2A609-F1
#
_cell.length_a   1.000
_cell.length_b   1.000
_cell.length_c   1.000
_cell.angle_alpha   90.00
_cell.angle_beta   90.00
_cell.angle_gamma   90.00
#
_symmetry.space_group_name_H-M   'P 1'
#
loop_
_entity.id
_entity.type
_entity.pdbx_description
1 polymer ?
#
loop_
_entity_poly.entity_id
_entity_poly.type
_entity_poly.pdbx_seq_one_letter_code
_entity_poly.pdbx_strand_id
1 'polypeptide(L)'
;MFMGNVRRYFRYDVEIPLFFETADEQEIDQRQTYEHLMTAKEAAYLQKLNRDIQILFGEAFPGASETLHIFQMLDHRIDFMAWLLKLLIRSEDPRKQPEYRFRVRSDMNTQLPKARKKTKIMPLIEGIYVQLDDHLHELIEVVQNSIAGKLFLYPRKMRPIFQAKDYVKNLQELADNGFAPAQVLSLLIEKLNAYEQLLIELKQAYLAKINNETWQVQRVNLSAGGFSFNTPNKFAFFAKMNVFMKLGDDILVCRGRVVLNKFLPSLSVYKVGVEFESISKQHARLITLYVQHQELRDAIAEAPTITLPSDKALLDTTEIHQDKNDDEDNDSEIFELEEI
;
A
#
# COMPACT_ATOMS: atom_id res chain seq x y z
N MET A 1 -17.14 20.95 -32.91
CA MET A 1 -16.68 19.55 -33.12
C MET A 1 -15.23 19.49 -32.65
N PHE A 2 -14.99 19.18 -31.37
CA PHE A 2 -13.64 19.09 -30.81
C PHE A 2 -13.04 17.73 -31.19
N MET A 3 -12.19 17.70 -32.22
CA MET A 3 -11.22 16.60 -32.39
C MET A 3 -10.13 16.78 -31.34
N GLY A 4 -10.46 16.43 -30.09
CA GLY A 4 -9.46 16.24 -29.04
C GLY A 4 -8.48 15.16 -29.50
N ASN A 5 -7.20 15.39 -29.26
CA ASN A 5 -6.08 14.61 -29.77
C ASN A 5 -6.10 13.15 -29.22
N VAL A 6 -6.91 12.26 -29.82
CA VAL A 6 -7.15 10.88 -29.37
C VAL A 6 -5.86 10.04 -29.34
N ARG A 7 -4.84 10.43 -30.10
CA ARG A 7 -3.52 9.78 -30.16
C ARG A 7 -2.73 9.77 -28.84
N ARG A 8 -3.17 10.47 -27.78
CA ARG A 8 -2.49 10.45 -26.47
C ARG A 8 -2.96 9.36 -25.52
N TYR A 9 -4.10 8.70 -25.77
CA TYR A 9 -4.73 7.79 -24.82
C TYR A 9 -4.42 6.31 -25.03
N PHE A 10 -4.08 5.93 -26.26
CA PHE A 10 -4.06 4.53 -26.70
C PHE A 10 -2.72 4.21 -27.36
N ARG A 11 -1.98 3.28 -26.75
CA ARG A 11 -0.63 2.93 -27.22
C ARG A 11 -0.56 1.47 -27.67
N TYR A 12 -0.86 0.53 -26.80
CA TYR A 12 -0.67 -0.90 -27.07
C TYR A 12 -1.72 -1.74 -26.36
N ASP A 13 -2.14 -2.84 -26.99
CA ASP A 13 -3.05 -3.79 -26.37
C ASP A 13 -2.26 -4.74 -25.46
N VAL A 14 -2.67 -4.86 -24.20
CA VAL A 14 -2.06 -5.74 -23.20
C VAL A 14 -3.14 -6.53 -22.47
N GLU A 15 -2.80 -7.71 -21.95
CA GLU A 15 -3.67 -8.51 -21.09
C GLU A 15 -3.18 -8.41 -19.64
N ILE A 16 -3.97 -7.77 -18.78
CA ILE A 16 -3.58 -7.52 -17.39
C ILE A 16 -4.75 -7.79 -16.43
N PRO A 17 -4.47 -8.31 -15.21
CA PRO A 17 -5.47 -8.36 -14.15
C PRO A 17 -5.92 -6.94 -13.80
N LEU A 18 -7.23 -6.70 -13.89
CA LEU A 18 -7.80 -5.37 -13.75
C LEU A 18 -9.15 -5.41 -13.05
N PHE A 19 -9.30 -4.55 -12.05
CA PHE A 19 -10.54 -4.29 -11.33
C PHE A 19 -10.81 -2.78 -11.36
N PHE A 20 -12.07 -2.40 -11.51
CA PHE A 20 -12.47 -1.01 -11.44
C PHE A 20 -13.84 -0.86 -10.80
N GLU A 21 -14.05 0.29 -10.18
CA GLU A 21 -15.31 0.72 -9.61
C GLU A 21 -15.54 2.19 -9.96
N THR A 22 -16.78 2.60 -10.15
CA THR A 22 -17.06 4.04 -10.26
C THR A 22 -16.88 4.68 -8.88
N ALA A 23 -16.40 5.92 -8.84
CA ALA A 23 -16.19 6.61 -7.57
C ALA A 23 -17.49 6.83 -6.80
N ASP A 24 -18.62 6.91 -7.51
CA ASP A 24 -19.94 7.12 -6.89
C ASP A 24 -20.41 5.84 -6.18
N GLU A 25 -20.20 4.66 -6.80
CA GLU A 25 -20.42 3.36 -6.15
C GLU A 25 -19.52 3.20 -4.92
N GLN A 26 -18.24 3.61 -5.05
CA GLN A 26 -17.30 3.57 -3.95
C GLN A 26 -17.76 4.42 -2.76
N GLU A 27 -18.19 5.66 -2.97
CA GLU A 27 -18.57 6.55 -1.86
C GLU A 27 -19.80 6.04 -1.09
N ILE A 28 -20.72 5.34 -1.76
CA ILE A 28 -21.89 4.72 -1.14
C ILE A 28 -21.48 3.47 -0.35
N ASP A 29 -20.75 2.55 -0.99
CA ASP A 29 -20.31 1.30 -0.38
C ASP A 29 -19.34 1.53 0.78
N GLN A 30 -18.45 2.52 0.66
CA GLN A 30 -17.54 2.93 1.72
C GLN A 30 -18.34 3.40 2.93
N ARG A 31 -19.28 4.33 2.78
CA ARG A 31 -20.08 4.81 3.91
C ARG A 31 -20.80 3.67 4.62
N GLN A 32 -21.41 2.75 3.87
CA GLN A 32 -22.09 1.59 4.46
C GLN A 32 -21.12 0.62 5.14
N THR A 33 -19.97 0.33 4.52
CA THR A 33 -18.94 -0.55 5.11
C THR A 33 -18.39 0.04 6.41
N TYR A 34 -18.25 1.37 6.47
CA TYR A 34 -17.63 2.07 7.59
C TYR A 34 -18.57 2.40 8.73
N GLU A 35 -19.86 2.57 8.47
CA GLU A 35 -20.89 2.69 9.52
C GLU A 35 -20.95 1.45 10.43
N HIS A 36 -20.46 0.30 9.95
CA HIS A 36 -20.43 -0.95 10.71
C HIS A 36 -19.09 -1.23 11.43
N LEU A 37 -18.00 -0.53 11.09
CA LEU A 37 -16.68 -0.77 11.70
C LEU A 37 -16.59 -0.33 13.17
N MET A 38 -17.41 0.62 13.60
CA MET A 38 -17.45 1.04 15.00
C MET A 38 -18.89 1.18 15.46
N THR A 39 -19.35 0.19 16.22
CA THR A 39 -20.67 0.20 16.83
C THR A 39 -20.78 1.28 17.90
N ALA A 40 -22.01 1.72 18.18
CA ALA A 40 -22.27 2.65 19.29
C ALA A 40 -21.78 2.10 20.64
N LYS A 41 -21.79 0.77 20.81
CA LYS A 41 -21.30 0.09 22.00
C LYS A 41 -19.78 0.22 22.15
N GLU A 42 -19.03 0.00 21.07
CA GLU A 42 -17.56 0.15 21.07
C GLU A 42 -17.16 1.61 21.28
N ALA A 43 -17.85 2.55 20.63
CA ALA A 43 -17.62 3.98 20.84
C ALA A 43 -17.86 4.38 22.31
N ALA A 44 -18.93 3.88 22.93
CA ALA A 44 -19.21 4.11 24.35
C ALA A 44 -18.16 3.46 25.27
N TYR A 45 -17.68 2.27 24.92
CA TYR A 45 -16.62 1.60 25.66
C TYR A 45 -15.29 2.37 25.59
N LEU A 46 -14.88 2.87 24.42
CA LEU A 46 -13.69 3.72 24.27
C LEU A 46 -13.83 5.03 25.05
N GLN A 47 -15.01 5.64 25.06
CA GLN A 47 -15.28 6.82 25.90
C GLN A 47 -15.13 6.52 27.39
N LYS A 48 -15.62 5.34 27.83
CA LYS A 48 -15.46 4.88 29.21
C LYS A 48 -13.97 4.69 29.54
N LEU A 49 -13.20 4.02 28.68
CA LEU A 49 -11.76 3.84 28.88
C LEU A 49 -11.03 5.18 29.00
N ASN A 50 -11.32 6.13 28.11
CA ASN A 50 -10.75 7.48 28.19
C ASN A 50 -11.05 8.14 29.54
N ARG A 51 -12.30 8.10 29.99
CA ARG A 51 -12.69 8.68 31.28
C ARG A 51 -11.94 8.01 32.43
N ASP A 52 -11.90 6.68 32.45
CA ASP A 52 -11.30 5.91 33.54
C ASP A 52 -9.76 6.14 33.59
N ILE A 53 -9.10 6.29 32.43
CA ILE A 53 -7.68 6.71 32.33
C ILE A 53 -7.47 8.11 32.91
N GLN A 54 -8.31 9.09 32.54
CA GLN A 54 -8.17 10.47 33.02
C GLN A 54 -8.40 10.59 34.54
N ILE A 55 -9.33 9.80 35.09
CA ILE A 55 -9.54 9.71 36.54
C ILE A 55 -8.27 9.20 37.23
N LEU A 56 -7.68 8.10 36.74
CA LEU A 56 -6.45 7.55 37.33
C LEU A 56 -5.26 8.50 37.20
N PHE A 57 -5.15 9.26 36.10
CA PHE A 57 -4.14 10.30 35.96
C PHE A 57 -4.27 11.39 37.03
N GLY A 58 -5.48 11.80 37.37
CA GLY A 58 -5.74 12.83 38.38
C GLY A 58 -5.58 12.34 39.82
N GLU A 59 -6.00 11.10 40.11
CA GLU A 59 -6.06 10.59 41.47
C GLU A 59 -4.75 9.93 41.94
N ALA A 60 -4.08 9.19 41.06
CA ALA A 60 -3.01 8.28 41.47
C ALA A 60 -1.59 8.81 41.27
N PHE A 61 -1.42 9.92 40.54
CA PHE A 61 -0.11 10.45 40.19
C PHE A 61 0.02 11.93 40.55
N PRO A 62 1.09 12.33 41.25
CA PRO A 62 1.44 13.74 41.39
C PRO A 62 1.69 14.36 40.01
N GLY A 63 1.24 15.61 39.79
CA GLY A 63 1.30 16.31 38.50
C GLY A 63 2.70 16.55 37.90
N ALA A 64 3.77 16.13 38.58
CA ALA A 64 5.16 16.22 38.12
C ALA A 64 5.90 14.87 38.09
N SER A 65 5.19 13.73 38.19
CA SER A 65 5.85 12.42 38.18
C SER A 65 6.30 12.01 36.77
N GLU A 66 7.53 11.50 36.65
CA GLU A 66 8.08 10.96 35.39
C GLU A 66 7.20 9.83 34.83
N THR A 67 6.60 9.03 35.71
CA THR A 67 5.67 7.95 35.33
C THR A 67 4.38 8.48 34.70
N LEU A 68 3.78 9.54 35.26
CA LEU A 68 2.61 10.18 34.64
C LEU A 68 2.94 10.71 33.24
N HIS A 69 4.12 11.33 33.08
CA HIS A 69 4.55 11.84 31.77
C HIS A 69 4.66 10.72 30.73
N ILE A 70 5.21 9.55 31.09
CA ILE A 70 5.26 8.38 30.20
C ILE A 70 3.85 7.93 29.82
N PHE A 71 2.92 7.83 30.76
CA PHE A 71 1.56 7.37 30.47
C PHE A 71 0.76 8.37 29.63
N GLN A 72 0.88 9.67 29.90
CA GLN A 72 0.29 10.71 29.08
C GLN A 72 0.84 10.71 27.66
N MET A 73 2.14 10.44 27.50
CA MET A 73 2.77 10.30 26.19
C MET A 73 2.18 9.11 25.43
N LEU A 74 2.07 7.93 26.05
CA LEU A 74 1.45 6.76 25.41
C LEU A 74 -0.02 7.03 25.05
N ASP A 75 -0.80 7.60 25.97
CA ASP A 75 -2.21 7.96 25.75
C ASP A 75 -2.38 8.92 24.57
N HIS A 76 -1.54 9.96 24.51
CA HIS A 76 -1.54 10.93 23.41
C HIS A 76 -1.25 10.29 22.05
N ARG A 77 -0.34 9.32 22.01
CA ARG A 77 -0.01 8.60 20.77
C ARG A 77 -1.15 7.67 20.34
N ILE A 78 -1.81 6.99 21.28
CA ILE A 78 -3.03 6.21 21.00
C ILE A 78 -4.13 7.13 20.46
N ASP A 79 -4.30 8.34 21.03
CA ASP A 79 -5.27 9.32 20.54
C ASP A 79 -4.94 9.81 19.13
N PHE A 80 -3.66 9.94 18.78
CA PHE A 80 -3.27 10.27 17.41
C PHE A 80 -3.61 9.14 16.43
N MET A 81 -3.36 7.88 16.82
CA MET A 81 -3.77 6.70 16.04
C MET A 81 -5.28 6.69 15.84
N ALA A 82 -6.05 6.90 16.91
CA ALA A 82 -7.51 6.98 16.89
C ALA A 82 -8.03 8.09 15.95
N TRP A 83 -7.40 9.26 15.99
CA TRP A 83 -7.75 10.40 15.14
C TRP A 83 -7.50 10.08 13.65
N LEU A 84 -6.38 9.45 13.31
CA LEU A 84 -6.10 9.00 11.94
C LEU A 84 -7.14 7.97 11.49
N LEU A 85 -7.36 6.92 12.29
CA LEU A 85 -8.33 5.87 11.97
C LEU A 85 -9.73 6.43 11.71
N LYS A 86 -10.21 7.33 12.57
CA LYS A 86 -11.52 7.97 12.41
C LYS A 86 -11.67 8.68 11.07
N LEU A 87 -10.64 9.38 10.60
CA LEU A 87 -10.66 10.07 9.32
C LEU A 87 -10.61 9.09 8.15
N LEU A 88 -9.77 8.06 8.24
CA LEU A 88 -9.65 7.03 7.22
C LEU A 88 -10.95 6.23 7.05
N ILE A 89 -11.58 5.84 8.16
CA ILE A 89 -12.91 5.21 8.19
C ILE A 89 -13.97 6.12 7.56
N ARG A 90 -13.83 7.45 7.65
CA ARG A 90 -14.76 8.38 6.99
C ARG A 90 -14.39 8.70 5.55
N SER A 91 -13.32 8.09 5.04
CA SER A 91 -12.72 8.41 3.75
C SER A 91 -12.43 9.92 3.58
N GLU A 92 -11.99 10.54 4.68
CA GLU A 92 -11.56 11.92 4.76
C GLU A 92 -10.03 11.98 4.69
N ASP A 93 -9.48 12.88 3.88
CA ASP A 93 -8.03 13.06 3.77
C ASP A 93 -7.49 13.78 5.01
N PRO A 94 -6.68 13.14 5.87
CA PRO A 94 -6.16 13.80 7.06
C PRO A 94 -5.30 15.02 6.72
N ARG A 95 -4.67 15.07 5.54
CA ARG A 95 -3.82 16.20 5.12
C ARG A 95 -4.58 17.51 4.96
N LYS A 96 -5.91 17.44 4.83
CA LYS A 96 -6.79 18.62 4.75
C LYS A 96 -7.16 19.17 6.13
N GLN A 97 -6.94 18.41 7.19
CA GLN A 97 -7.20 18.87 8.55
C GLN A 97 -6.09 19.83 9.02
N PRO A 98 -6.41 21.00 9.60
CA PRO A 98 -5.43 21.99 10.02
C PRO A 98 -4.35 21.44 10.97
N GLU A 99 -4.74 20.52 11.86
CA GLU A 99 -3.88 19.96 12.89
C GLU A 99 -2.99 18.80 12.41
N TYR A 100 -3.15 18.30 11.18
CA TYR A 100 -2.41 17.13 10.68
C TYR A 100 -0.90 17.28 10.77
N ARG A 101 -0.36 18.36 10.19
CA ARG A 101 1.09 18.60 10.16
C ARG A 101 1.66 18.77 11.57
N PHE A 102 0.87 19.37 12.47
CA PHE A 102 1.26 19.53 13.86
C PHE A 102 1.32 18.18 14.57
N ARG A 103 0.29 17.34 14.45
CA ARG A 103 0.25 16.00 15.07
C ARG A 103 1.37 15.10 14.57
N VAL A 104 1.60 15.04 13.26
CA VAL A 104 2.71 14.26 12.67
C VAL A 104 4.06 14.73 13.23
N ARG A 105 4.31 16.04 13.28
CA ARG A 105 5.56 16.58 13.84
C ARG A 105 5.70 16.31 15.33
N SER A 106 4.61 16.44 16.09
CA SER A 106 4.58 16.16 17.53
C SER A 106 4.93 14.71 17.81
N ASP A 107 4.34 13.77 17.06
CA ASP A 107 4.63 12.34 17.19
C ASP A 107 6.08 12.01 16.81
N MET A 108 6.59 12.53 15.68
CA MET A 108 7.98 12.33 15.27
C MET A 108 9.01 12.83 16.31
N ASN A 109 8.65 13.86 17.07
CA ASN A 109 9.51 14.40 18.14
C ASN A 109 9.33 13.67 19.48
N THR A 110 8.36 12.77 19.58
CA THR A 110 8.06 12.05 20.81
C THR A 110 9.03 10.88 20.96
N GLN A 111 9.93 10.98 21.93
CA GLN A 111 10.87 9.92 22.28
C GLN A 111 10.49 9.30 23.61
N LEU A 112 10.66 7.97 23.72
CA LEU A 112 10.53 7.28 24.99
C LEU A 112 11.57 7.83 25.98
N PRO A 113 11.16 8.32 27.18
CA PRO A 113 12.10 8.79 28.18
C PRO A 113 13.11 7.70 28.56
N LYS A 114 14.39 8.06 28.63
CA LYS A 114 15.44 7.14 29.09
C LYS A 114 15.23 6.88 30.59
N ALA A 115 14.61 5.76 30.93
CA ALA A 115 14.36 5.40 32.32
C ALA A 115 15.69 5.31 33.08
N ARG A 116 15.84 6.12 34.13
CA ARG A 116 17.05 6.13 34.98
C ARG A 116 17.24 4.83 35.77
N LYS A 117 16.17 4.05 35.94
CA LYS A 117 16.15 2.75 36.63
C LYS A 117 15.33 1.76 35.80
N LYS A 118 15.89 0.58 35.53
CA LYS A 118 15.16 -0.54 34.90
C LYS A 118 14.06 -1.02 35.85
N THR A 119 12.82 -0.59 35.62
CA THR A 119 11.64 -1.10 36.34
C THR A 119 11.16 -2.40 35.66
N LYS A 120 10.49 -3.28 36.41
CA LYS A 120 9.93 -4.53 35.85
C LYS A 120 8.84 -4.29 34.79
N ILE A 121 8.23 -3.10 34.78
CA ILE A 121 7.20 -2.70 33.81
C ILE A 121 7.80 -2.00 32.57
N MET A 122 9.09 -1.65 32.59
CA MET A 122 9.71 -0.94 31.46
C MET A 122 9.65 -1.73 30.14
N PRO A 123 9.88 -3.06 30.10
CA PRO A 123 9.76 -3.82 28.86
C PRO A 123 8.35 -3.75 28.25
N LEU A 124 7.31 -3.70 29.09
CA LEU A 124 5.93 -3.54 28.63
C LEU A 124 5.69 -2.16 28.02
N ILE A 125 6.21 -1.10 28.65
CA ILE A 125 6.14 0.27 28.12
C ILE A 125 6.86 0.37 26.78
N GLU A 126 8.05 -0.21 26.67
CA GLU A 126 8.83 -0.28 25.42
C GLU A 126 8.05 -1.03 24.34
N GLY A 127 7.44 -2.17 24.68
CA GLY A 127 6.59 -2.93 23.77
C GLY A 127 5.42 -2.13 23.22
N ILE A 128 4.68 -1.42 24.10
CA ILE A 128 3.56 -0.55 23.68
C ILE A 128 4.07 0.57 22.76
N TYR A 129 5.20 1.19 23.11
CA TYR A 129 5.78 2.28 22.32
C TYR A 129 6.18 1.83 20.91
N VAL A 130 6.85 0.68 20.79
CA VAL A 130 7.25 0.09 19.49
C VAL A 130 6.03 -0.25 18.65
N GLN A 131 5.01 -0.87 19.27
CA GLN A 131 3.77 -1.20 18.56
C GLN A 131 3.07 0.06 18.04
N LEU A 132 3.04 1.14 18.83
CA LEU A 132 2.49 2.43 18.41
C LEU A 132 3.30 3.08 17.28
N ASP A 133 4.64 3.05 17.36
CA ASP A 133 5.52 3.53 16.28
C ASP A 133 5.16 2.86 14.95
N ASP A 134 5.03 1.54 14.98
CA ASP A 134 4.73 0.76 13.81
C ASP A 134 3.35 1.10 13.21
N HIS A 135 2.31 1.18 14.04
CA HIS A 135 0.95 1.51 13.57
C HIS A 135 0.85 2.95 13.07
N LEU A 136 1.43 3.91 13.79
CA LEU A 136 1.41 5.32 13.38
C LEU A 136 2.19 5.53 12.10
N HIS A 137 3.34 4.88 11.96
CA HIS A 137 4.11 4.92 10.73
C HIS A 137 3.33 4.31 9.56
N GLU A 138 2.67 3.17 9.75
CA GLU A 138 1.79 2.59 8.74
C GLU A 138 0.65 3.54 8.34
N LEU A 139 -0.06 4.11 9.31
CA LEU A 139 -1.19 5.01 9.05
C LEU A 139 -0.73 6.29 8.34
N ILE A 140 0.42 6.85 8.70
CA ILE A 140 1.01 8.00 8.02
C ILE A 140 1.41 7.63 6.58
N GLU A 141 2.01 6.47 6.37
CA GLU A 141 2.37 5.93 5.05
C GLU A 141 1.11 5.78 4.17
N VAL A 142 0.03 5.20 4.71
CA VAL A 142 -1.28 5.08 4.05
C VAL A 142 -1.81 6.45 3.61
N VAL A 143 -1.74 7.45 4.49
CA VAL A 143 -2.19 8.82 4.18
C VAL A 143 -1.33 9.47 3.11
N GLN A 144 -0.01 9.35 3.21
CA GLN A 144 0.94 9.94 2.27
C GLN A 144 0.79 9.35 0.87
N ASN A 145 0.60 8.03 0.79
CA ASN A 145 0.47 7.29 -0.47
C ASN A 145 -0.97 7.23 -1.00
N SER A 146 -1.94 7.85 -0.30
CA SER A 146 -3.34 7.88 -0.73
C SER A 146 -3.54 8.63 -2.05
N ILE A 147 -4.39 8.07 -2.91
CA ILE A 147 -4.70 8.65 -4.22
C ILE A 147 -5.85 9.64 -4.06
N ALA A 148 -5.56 10.90 -4.40
CA ALA A 148 -6.48 12.04 -4.25
C ALA A 148 -7.06 12.21 -2.82
N GLY A 149 -6.45 11.60 -1.80
CA GLY A 149 -6.94 11.63 -0.42
C GLY A 149 -8.27 10.88 -0.21
N LYS A 150 -8.56 9.92 -1.09
CA LYS A 150 -9.83 9.17 -1.07
C LYS A 150 -9.64 7.66 -1.14
N LEU A 151 -8.59 7.23 -1.82
CA LEU A 151 -8.28 5.83 -1.95
C LEU A 151 -7.01 5.53 -1.15
N PHE A 152 -7.20 4.80 -0.07
CA PHE A 152 -6.19 4.42 0.89
C PHE A 152 -5.73 2.99 0.60
N LEU A 153 -4.42 2.78 0.58
CA LEU A 153 -3.80 1.48 0.36
C LEU A 153 -3.03 1.11 1.62
N TYR A 154 -3.21 -0.13 2.09
CA TYR A 154 -2.61 -0.65 3.31
C TYR A 154 -1.52 -1.65 2.94
N PRO A 155 -0.26 -1.20 2.80
CA PRO A 155 0.80 -2.03 2.23
C PRO A 155 1.34 -3.08 3.20
N ARG A 156 1.14 -2.90 4.52
CA ARG A 156 1.73 -3.77 5.53
C ARG A 156 0.80 -4.93 5.87
N LYS A 157 1.39 -6.09 6.19
CA LYS A 157 0.64 -7.27 6.66
C LYS A 157 -0.12 -6.96 7.94
N MET A 158 -1.24 -7.65 8.16
CA MET A 158 -1.95 -7.60 9.44
C MET A 158 -1.04 -8.17 10.53
N ARG A 159 -1.02 -7.50 11.69
CA ARG A 159 -0.24 -7.90 12.86
C ARG A 159 -1.18 -8.46 13.93
N PRO A 160 -0.69 -9.34 14.81
CA PRO A 160 -1.47 -9.76 15.97
C PRO A 160 -1.67 -8.57 16.93
N ILE A 161 -2.76 -8.63 17.68
CA ILE A 161 -3.10 -7.67 18.74
C ILE A 161 -2.06 -7.75 19.85
N PHE A 162 -1.73 -6.61 20.45
CA PHE A 162 -0.75 -6.52 21.53
C PHE A 162 -1.13 -7.36 22.75
N GLN A 163 -0.21 -8.22 23.21
CA GLN A 163 -0.40 -9.08 24.38
C GLN A 163 0.53 -8.67 25.51
N ALA A 164 -0.03 -8.14 26.60
CA ALA A 164 0.73 -7.74 27.77
C ALA A 164 1.58 -8.88 28.38
N LYS A 165 1.09 -10.12 28.26
CA LYS A 165 1.71 -11.34 28.81
C LYS A 165 3.06 -11.67 28.19
N ASP A 166 3.32 -11.16 26.99
CA ASP A 166 4.61 -11.34 26.31
C ASP A 166 5.73 -10.54 27.01
N TYR A 167 5.36 -9.54 27.81
CA TYR A 167 6.28 -8.65 28.51
C TYR A 167 6.22 -8.81 30.03
N VAL A 168 5.01 -8.92 30.60
CA VAL A 168 4.77 -9.01 32.06
C VAL A 168 3.66 -10.01 32.35
N LYS A 169 3.96 -11.04 33.16
CA LYS A 169 3.03 -12.14 33.43
C LYS A 169 1.91 -11.81 34.43
N ASN A 170 2.14 -10.87 35.34
CA ASN A 170 1.26 -10.57 36.48
C ASN A 170 0.66 -9.15 36.43
N LEU A 171 0.53 -8.54 35.25
CA LEU A 171 0.00 -7.18 35.12
C LEU A 171 -1.41 -7.05 35.71
N GLN A 172 -2.29 -7.99 35.37
CA GLN A 172 -3.68 -7.99 35.86
C GLN A 172 -3.74 -8.11 37.38
N GLU A 173 -2.97 -9.05 37.96
CA GLU A 173 -2.90 -9.23 39.41
C GLU A 173 -2.43 -7.95 40.11
N LEU A 174 -1.45 -7.23 39.56
CA LEU A 174 -1.00 -5.95 40.11
C LEU A 174 -2.09 -4.87 40.00
N ALA A 175 -2.82 -4.83 38.87
CA ALA A 175 -3.91 -3.89 38.67
C ALA A 175 -5.08 -4.15 39.65
N ASP A 176 -5.44 -5.42 39.85
CA ASP A 176 -6.49 -5.86 40.77
C ASP A 176 -6.14 -5.55 42.23
N ASN A 177 -4.85 -5.62 42.58
CA ASN A 177 -4.33 -5.23 43.89
C ASN A 177 -4.20 -3.71 44.11
N GLY A 178 -4.70 -2.89 43.18
CA GLY A 178 -4.70 -1.43 43.33
C GLY A 178 -3.38 -0.74 42.97
N PHE A 179 -2.44 -1.43 42.30
CA PHE A 179 -1.21 -0.80 41.86
C PHE A 179 -1.49 0.12 40.66
N ALA A 180 -1.63 1.42 40.92
CA ALA A 180 -2.06 2.39 39.92
C ALA A 180 -1.31 2.36 38.58
N PRO A 181 0.04 2.22 38.53
CA PRO A 181 0.73 2.08 37.24
C PRO A 181 0.28 0.87 36.42
N ALA A 182 -0.04 -0.26 37.07
CA ALA A 182 -0.55 -1.44 36.38
C ALA A 182 -2.00 -1.23 35.91
N GLN A 183 -2.83 -0.54 36.69
CA GLN A 183 -4.21 -0.20 36.29
C GLN A 183 -4.21 0.68 35.04
N VAL A 184 -3.41 1.74 35.04
CA VAL A 184 -3.26 2.63 33.87
C VAL A 184 -2.75 1.86 32.66
N LEU A 185 -1.68 1.06 32.82
CA LEU A 185 -1.15 0.28 31.71
C LEU A 185 -2.17 -0.71 31.15
N SER A 186 -2.97 -1.35 32.01
CA SER A 186 -4.03 -2.26 31.57
C SER A 186 -5.08 -1.52 30.73
N LEU A 187 -5.53 -0.35 31.18
CA LEU A 187 -6.49 0.47 30.42
C LEU A 187 -5.90 1.01 29.10
N LEU A 188 -4.62 1.42 29.08
CA LEU A 188 -3.96 1.86 27.85
C LEU A 188 -3.83 0.71 26.84
N ILE A 189 -3.53 -0.51 27.31
CA ILE A 189 -3.48 -1.70 26.46
C ILE A 189 -4.88 -2.05 25.93
N GLU A 190 -5.91 -2.00 26.76
CA GLU A 190 -7.29 -2.20 26.30
C GLU A 190 -7.68 -1.17 25.23
N LYS A 191 -7.34 0.10 25.45
CA LYS A 191 -7.59 1.19 24.51
C LYS A 191 -6.82 0.99 23.20
N LEU A 192 -5.53 0.64 23.27
CA LEU A 192 -4.72 0.31 22.09
C LEU A 192 -5.34 -0.86 21.32
N ASN A 193 -5.61 -1.98 21.99
CA ASN A 193 -6.14 -3.19 21.36
C ASN A 193 -7.50 -2.95 20.67
N ALA A 194 -8.35 -2.09 21.24
CA ALA A 194 -9.60 -1.70 20.59
C ALA A 194 -9.35 -0.97 19.25
N TYR A 195 -8.37 -0.05 19.19
CA TYR A 195 -8.01 0.62 17.94
C TYR A 195 -7.21 -0.27 16.98
N GLU A 196 -6.42 -1.22 17.48
CA GLU A 196 -5.75 -2.23 16.65
C GLU A 196 -6.78 -3.13 15.95
N GLN A 197 -7.79 -3.58 16.67
CA GLN A 197 -8.89 -4.36 16.09
C GLN A 197 -9.59 -3.57 14.99
N LEU A 198 -9.87 -2.29 15.23
CA LEU A 198 -10.47 -1.41 14.24
C LEU A 198 -9.58 -1.24 12.99
N LEU A 199 -8.26 -1.13 13.17
CA LEU A 199 -7.32 -1.10 12.05
C LEU A 199 -7.31 -2.42 11.27
N ILE A 200 -7.37 -3.57 11.95
CA ILE A 200 -7.44 -4.89 11.32
C ILE A 200 -8.69 -4.99 10.46
N GLU A 201 -9.86 -4.64 11.00
CA GLU A 201 -11.13 -4.69 10.27
C GLU A 201 -11.15 -3.74 9.08
N LEU A 202 -10.62 -2.53 9.26
CA LEU A 202 -10.44 -1.56 8.17
C LEU A 202 -9.55 -2.15 7.06
N LYS A 203 -8.42 -2.77 7.42
CA LYS A 203 -7.53 -3.43 6.46
C LYS A 203 -8.22 -4.59 5.75
N GLN A 204 -9.01 -5.40 6.46
CA GLN A 204 -9.76 -6.51 5.85
C GLN A 204 -10.81 -6.02 4.85
N ALA A 205 -11.55 -4.98 5.20
CA ALA A 205 -12.53 -4.36 4.30
C ALA A 205 -11.88 -3.85 3.00
N TYR A 206 -10.66 -3.31 3.07
CA TYR A 206 -9.89 -2.90 1.90
C TYR A 206 -9.23 -4.06 1.15
N LEU A 207 -8.68 -5.05 1.84
CA LEU A 207 -8.04 -6.23 1.24
C LEU A 207 -9.03 -7.04 0.40
N ALA A 208 -10.28 -7.14 0.84
CA ALA A 208 -11.34 -7.78 0.06
C ALA A 208 -11.49 -7.13 -1.33
N LYS A 209 -11.23 -5.83 -1.46
CA LYS A 209 -11.27 -5.09 -2.73
C LYS A 209 -9.97 -5.19 -3.53
N ILE A 210 -8.84 -5.25 -2.83
CA ILE A 210 -7.50 -5.16 -3.43
C ILE A 210 -6.90 -6.55 -3.73
N ASN A 211 -7.60 -7.64 -3.44
CA ASN A 211 -7.12 -9.00 -3.72
C ASN A 211 -6.94 -9.24 -5.23
N ASN A 212 -5.71 -9.00 -5.70
CA ASN A 212 -5.37 -9.04 -7.12
C ASN A 212 -5.47 -10.44 -7.74
N GLU A 213 -5.47 -11.50 -6.94
CA GLU A 213 -5.64 -12.88 -7.41
C GLU A 213 -7.07 -13.11 -7.92
N THR A 214 -8.03 -12.29 -7.50
CA THR A 214 -9.43 -12.37 -7.92
C THR A 214 -9.77 -11.46 -9.10
N TRP A 215 -8.84 -10.59 -9.51
CA TRP A 215 -9.09 -9.64 -10.59
C TRP A 215 -9.10 -10.37 -11.94
N GLN A 216 -10.11 -10.06 -12.75
CA GLN A 216 -10.20 -10.63 -14.09
C GLN A 216 -9.08 -10.09 -14.97
N VAL A 217 -8.43 -10.99 -15.71
CA VAL A 217 -7.50 -10.60 -16.78
C VAL A 217 -8.32 -10.03 -17.93
N GLN A 218 -8.05 -8.78 -18.29
CA GLN A 218 -8.75 -8.08 -19.36
C GLN A 218 -7.76 -7.62 -20.41
N ARG A 219 -8.14 -7.78 -21.68
CA ARG A 219 -7.43 -7.14 -22.79
C ARG A 219 -7.80 -5.67 -22.83
N VAL A 220 -6.81 -4.81 -22.61
CA VAL A 220 -6.98 -3.36 -22.56
C VAL A 220 -5.96 -2.69 -23.46
N ASN A 221 -6.33 -1.57 -24.07
CA ASN A 221 -5.37 -0.71 -24.73
C ASN A 221 -4.85 0.31 -23.72
N LEU A 222 -3.58 0.18 -23.29
CA LEU A 222 -3.00 0.91 -22.16
C LEU A 222 -1.99 1.96 -22.62
N SER A 223 -1.96 3.10 -21.93
CA SER A 223 -0.91 4.11 -22.01
C SER A 223 -0.73 4.80 -20.65
N ALA A 224 0.32 5.62 -20.51
CA ALA A 224 0.51 6.44 -19.31
C ALA A 224 -0.58 7.50 -19.11
N GLY A 225 -1.36 7.83 -20.15
CA GLY A 225 -2.46 8.81 -20.10
C GLY A 225 -3.82 8.20 -19.78
N GLY A 226 -3.96 6.88 -19.85
CA GLY A 226 -5.25 6.22 -19.70
C GLY A 226 -5.28 4.83 -20.33
N PHE A 227 -6.47 4.24 -20.40
CA PHE A 227 -6.67 2.96 -21.08
C PHE A 227 -8.07 2.88 -21.71
N SER A 228 -8.27 1.92 -22.60
CA SER A 228 -9.60 1.50 -23.01
C SER A 228 -9.79 0.00 -22.93
N PHE A 229 -11.04 -0.40 -22.71
CA PHE A 229 -11.44 -1.79 -22.60
C PHE A 229 -12.85 -1.96 -23.17
N ASN A 230 -13.23 -3.21 -23.42
CA ASN A 230 -14.56 -3.57 -23.87
C ASN A 230 -15.37 -4.13 -22.71
N THR A 231 -16.64 -3.73 -22.58
CA THR A 231 -17.54 -4.19 -21.51
C THR A 231 -18.98 -4.24 -21.99
N PRO A 232 -19.84 -5.14 -21.49
CA PRO A 232 -21.28 -5.08 -21.77
C PRO A 232 -21.94 -3.83 -21.16
N ASN A 233 -21.31 -3.19 -20.18
CA ASN A 233 -21.91 -2.10 -19.41
C ASN A 233 -21.59 -0.73 -20.00
N LYS A 234 -22.55 0.19 -19.88
CA LYS A 234 -22.39 1.60 -20.26
C LYS A 234 -22.12 2.44 -19.01
N PHE A 235 -21.08 3.28 -19.05
CA PHE A 235 -20.79 4.26 -18.01
C PHE A 235 -21.21 5.69 -18.41
N ALA A 236 -21.49 6.54 -17.43
CA ALA A 236 -21.73 7.96 -17.69
C ALA A 236 -20.43 8.65 -18.16
N PHE A 237 -20.55 9.58 -19.11
CA PHE A 237 -19.41 10.41 -19.51
C PHE A 237 -18.90 11.25 -18.34
N PHE A 238 -17.59 11.36 -18.22
CA PHE A 238 -16.87 12.01 -17.12
C PHE A 238 -17.11 11.40 -15.73
N ALA A 239 -17.75 10.24 -15.65
CA ALA A 239 -17.79 9.46 -14.41
C ALA A 239 -16.36 9.19 -13.96
N LYS A 240 -16.12 9.39 -12.66
CA LYS A 240 -14.83 9.08 -12.06
C LYS A 240 -14.75 7.59 -11.82
N MET A 241 -13.60 7.00 -12.12
CA MET A 241 -13.36 5.58 -11.97
C MET A 241 -12.07 5.35 -11.20
N ASN A 242 -12.11 4.48 -10.20
CA ASN A 242 -10.90 3.96 -9.57
C ASN A 242 -10.52 2.68 -10.29
N VAL A 243 -9.26 2.55 -10.62
CA VAL A 243 -8.73 1.49 -11.48
C VAL A 243 -7.55 0.87 -10.78
N PHE A 244 -7.69 -0.42 -10.52
CA PHE A 244 -6.70 -1.26 -9.88
C PHE A 244 -6.18 -2.21 -10.94
N MET A 245 -4.87 -2.20 -11.16
CA MET A 245 -4.23 -2.99 -12.21
C MET A 245 -2.96 -3.63 -11.70
N LYS A 246 -2.70 -4.87 -12.12
CA LYS A 246 -1.45 -5.57 -11.83
C LYS A 246 -0.58 -5.56 -13.08
N LEU A 247 0.60 -4.94 -13.00
CA LEU A 247 1.57 -4.83 -14.09
C LEU A 247 2.83 -5.61 -13.70
N GLY A 248 2.89 -6.90 -14.08
CA GLY A 248 3.93 -7.81 -13.59
C GLY A 248 3.77 -8.05 -12.09
N ASP A 249 4.79 -7.70 -11.30
CA ASP A 249 4.77 -7.81 -9.84
C ASP A 249 4.21 -6.55 -9.15
N ASP A 250 4.03 -5.46 -9.89
CA ASP A 250 3.57 -4.20 -9.35
C ASP A 250 2.03 -4.10 -9.34
N ILE A 251 1.47 -3.60 -8.24
CA ILE A 251 0.05 -3.22 -8.16
C ILE A 251 -0.04 -1.70 -8.27
N LEU A 252 -0.75 -1.24 -9.30
CA LEU A 252 -0.99 0.17 -9.52
C LEU A 252 -2.45 0.48 -9.29
N VAL A 253 -2.68 1.60 -8.63
CA VAL A 253 -4.00 2.12 -8.41
C VAL A 253 -4.04 3.54 -8.96
N CYS A 254 -5.00 3.79 -9.85
CA CYS A 254 -5.15 5.04 -10.58
C CYS A 254 -6.59 5.52 -10.48
N ARG A 255 -6.79 6.83 -10.45
CA ARG A 255 -8.12 7.41 -10.65
C ARG A 255 -8.19 7.99 -12.05
N GLY A 256 -9.33 7.88 -12.71
CA GLY A 256 -9.52 8.43 -14.05
C GLY A 256 -10.95 8.88 -14.31
N ARG A 257 -11.18 9.46 -15.50
CA ARG A 257 -12.50 9.86 -16.00
C ARG A 257 -12.85 9.10 -17.25
N VAL A 258 -14.10 8.67 -17.35
CA VAL A 258 -14.63 8.10 -18.60
C VAL A 258 -14.71 9.20 -19.66
N VAL A 259 -13.89 9.09 -20.71
CA VAL A 259 -13.82 10.07 -21.82
C VAL A 259 -14.32 9.50 -23.15
N LEU A 260 -14.48 8.19 -23.24
CA LEU A 260 -15.02 7.49 -24.40
C LEU A 260 -16.03 6.44 -23.94
N ASN A 261 -17.17 6.40 -24.62
CA ASN A 261 -18.13 5.33 -24.46
C ASN A 261 -18.83 5.08 -25.80
N LYS A 262 -18.30 4.12 -26.58
CA LYS A 262 -18.75 3.82 -27.94
C LYS A 262 -19.27 2.40 -28.03
N PHE A 263 -20.54 2.23 -28.38
CA PHE A 263 -21.08 0.90 -28.66
C PHE A 263 -20.49 0.31 -29.93
N LEU A 264 -20.10 -0.97 -29.88
CA LEU A 264 -19.57 -1.76 -30.98
C LEU A 264 -20.58 -2.87 -31.33
N PRO A 265 -21.46 -2.65 -32.34
CA PRO A 265 -22.54 -3.59 -32.65
C PRO A 265 -22.05 -5.01 -32.96
N SER A 266 -20.92 -5.15 -33.65
CA SER A 266 -20.34 -6.43 -34.05
C SER A 266 -19.99 -7.34 -32.88
N LEU A 267 -19.71 -6.77 -31.71
CA LEU A 267 -19.34 -7.47 -30.49
C LEU A 267 -20.42 -7.36 -29.41
N SER A 268 -21.45 -6.54 -29.63
CA SER A 268 -22.49 -6.21 -28.64
C SER A 268 -21.93 -5.73 -27.29
N VAL A 269 -20.85 -4.96 -27.32
CA VAL A 269 -20.19 -4.36 -26.16
C VAL A 269 -19.93 -2.87 -26.36
N TYR A 270 -19.69 -2.15 -25.27
CA TYR A 270 -19.18 -0.79 -25.26
C TYR A 270 -17.66 -0.79 -25.17
N LYS A 271 -17.01 -0.05 -26.07
CA LYS A 271 -15.61 0.39 -25.90
C LYS A 271 -15.59 1.62 -25.01
N VAL A 272 -15.04 1.45 -23.82
CA VAL A 272 -14.93 2.48 -22.80
C VAL A 272 -13.48 2.93 -22.73
N GLY A 273 -13.26 4.25 -22.75
CA GLY A 273 -11.93 4.83 -22.58
C GLY A 273 -11.89 5.71 -21.34
N VAL A 274 -10.85 5.55 -20.56
CA VAL A 274 -10.64 6.22 -19.28
C VAL A 274 -9.32 6.97 -19.32
N GLU A 275 -9.37 8.27 -19.06
CA GLU A 275 -8.21 9.15 -18.93
C GLU A 275 -7.79 9.22 -17.46
N PHE A 276 -6.53 8.98 -17.14
CA PHE A 276 -6.05 9.06 -15.76
C PHE A 276 -6.00 10.51 -15.26
N GLU A 277 -6.49 10.73 -14.05
CA GLU A 277 -6.39 11.99 -13.32
C GLU A 277 -5.11 11.98 -12.47
N SER A 278 -4.23 12.96 -12.70
CA SER A 278 -3.09 13.24 -11.80
C SER A 278 -2.19 12.04 -11.50
N ILE A 279 -1.87 11.23 -12.51
CA ILE A 279 -0.94 10.11 -12.36
C ILE A 279 0.45 10.61 -11.95
N SER A 280 1.09 9.93 -10.98
CA SER A 280 2.45 10.28 -10.55
C SER A 280 3.46 9.99 -11.67
N LYS A 281 4.58 10.73 -11.70
CA LYS A 281 5.66 10.47 -12.68
C LYS A 281 6.17 9.03 -12.59
N GLN A 282 6.22 8.47 -11.39
CA GLN A 282 6.64 7.09 -11.14
C GLN A 282 5.66 6.08 -11.77
N HIS A 283 4.34 6.24 -11.52
CA HIS A 283 3.33 5.36 -12.11
C HIS A 283 3.29 5.49 -13.64
N ALA A 284 3.38 6.72 -14.17
CA ALA A 284 3.43 6.94 -15.61
C ALA A 284 4.66 6.26 -16.26
N ARG A 285 5.82 6.32 -15.60
CA ARG A 285 7.03 5.62 -16.04
C ARG A 285 6.86 4.10 -16.01
N LEU A 286 6.29 3.57 -14.94
CA LEU A 286 6.05 2.14 -14.78
C LEU A 286 5.13 1.60 -15.88
N ILE A 287 3.99 2.26 -16.13
CA ILE A 287 3.08 1.91 -17.23
C ILE A 287 3.81 1.95 -18.57
N THR A 288 4.60 3.00 -18.81
CA THR A 288 5.33 3.17 -20.08
C THR A 288 6.31 2.02 -20.31
N LEU A 289 7.12 1.68 -19.30
CA LEU A 289 8.10 0.61 -19.38
C LEU A 289 7.43 -0.75 -19.57
N TYR A 290 6.34 -1.02 -18.83
CA TYR A 290 5.56 -2.25 -18.96
C TYR A 290 5.03 -2.41 -20.39
N VAL A 291 4.40 -1.37 -20.94
CA VAL A 291 3.86 -1.39 -22.32
C VAL A 291 4.98 -1.59 -23.34
N GLN A 292 6.12 -0.89 -23.20
CA GLN A 292 7.26 -1.05 -24.09
C GLN A 292 7.86 -2.45 -24.06
N HIS A 293 7.93 -3.07 -22.88
CA HIS A 293 8.42 -4.42 -22.73
C HIS A 293 7.49 -5.43 -23.41
N GLN A 294 6.17 -5.26 -23.26
CA GLN A 294 5.20 -6.12 -23.92
C GLN A 294 5.24 -5.96 -25.44
N GLU A 295 5.31 -4.71 -25.93
CA GLU A 295 5.48 -4.39 -27.36
C GLU A 295 6.73 -5.07 -27.95
N LEU A 296 7.86 -5.01 -27.25
CA LEU A 296 9.10 -5.65 -27.67
C LEU A 296 8.98 -7.18 -27.68
N ARG A 297 8.36 -7.76 -26.65
CA ARG A 297 8.16 -9.21 -26.52
C ARG A 297 7.33 -9.76 -27.68
N ASP A 298 6.24 -9.09 -28.00
CA ASP A 298 5.34 -9.51 -29.07
C ASP A 298 6.02 -9.33 -30.44
N ALA A 299 6.77 -8.25 -30.64
CA ALA A 299 7.57 -8.05 -31.85
C ALA A 299 8.66 -9.14 -32.06
N ILE A 300 9.29 -9.61 -30.98
CA ILE A 300 10.26 -10.72 -31.05
C ILE A 300 9.56 -12.04 -31.35
N ALA A 301 8.37 -12.28 -30.78
CA ALA A 301 7.60 -13.49 -31.04
C ALA A 301 7.07 -13.57 -32.49
N GLU A 302 6.76 -12.41 -33.09
CA GLU A 302 6.34 -12.29 -34.48
C GLU A 302 7.50 -12.30 -35.48
N ALA A 303 8.75 -12.12 -35.02
CA ALA A 303 9.91 -12.16 -35.89
C ALA A 303 10.12 -13.57 -36.45
N PRO A 304 10.23 -13.75 -37.78
CA PRO A 304 10.48 -15.06 -38.37
C PRO A 304 11.80 -15.60 -37.83
N THR A 305 11.78 -16.83 -37.30
CA THR A 305 12.99 -17.53 -36.88
C THR A 305 13.90 -17.62 -38.10
N ILE A 306 15.02 -16.88 -38.08
CA ILE A 306 16.04 -16.99 -39.12
C ILE A 306 16.65 -18.37 -38.94
N THR A 307 16.14 -19.38 -39.66
CA THR A 307 16.87 -20.61 -39.90
C THR A 307 18.11 -20.23 -40.69
N LEU A 308 19.24 -20.10 -39.97
CA LEU A 308 20.54 -20.07 -40.61
C LEU A 308 20.64 -21.32 -41.50
N PRO A 309 21.05 -21.18 -42.77
CA PRO A 309 21.24 -22.34 -43.63
C PRO A 309 22.24 -23.28 -42.93
N SER A 310 21.83 -24.53 -42.75
CA SER A 310 22.68 -25.56 -42.18
C SER A 310 24.00 -25.63 -42.96
N ASP A 311 25.12 -25.56 -42.26
CA ASP A 311 26.48 -25.78 -42.78
C ASP A 311 26.64 -27.20 -43.35
N LYS A 312 26.04 -27.46 -44.51
CA LYS A 312 26.15 -28.70 -45.29
C LYS A 312 26.45 -28.43 -46.77
N ALA A 313 26.96 -27.25 -47.09
CA ALA A 313 27.40 -26.89 -48.43
C ALA A 313 28.83 -26.32 -48.43
N LEU A 314 29.73 -26.95 -47.68
CA LEU A 314 31.18 -26.69 -47.73
C LEU A 314 31.89 -28.01 -47.45
N LEU A 315 31.99 -28.86 -48.47
CA LEU A 315 32.95 -29.97 -48.59
C LEU A 315 32.75 -30.63 -49.96
N ASP A 316 33.15 -29.94 -51.02
CA ASP A 316 33.63 -30.65 -52.21
C ASP A 316 34.53 -29.72 -53.03
N THR A 317 35.83 -29.75 -52.72
CA THR A 317 36.97 -29.66 -53.65
C THR A 317 38.23 -29.58 -52.80
N THR A 318 38.73 -30.75 -52.42
CA THR A 318 40.15 -30.99 -52.16
C THR A 318 40.91 -30.88 -53.48
N GLU A 319 41.71 -29.82 -53.65
CA GLU A 319 42.97 -29.95 -54.38
C GLU A 319 44.11 -29.53 -53.46
N ILE A 320 45.04 -30.47 -53.35
CA ILE A 320 46.18 -30.53 -52.47
C ILE A 320 47.30 -29.74 -53.13
N HIS A 321 47.82 -28.72 -52.44
CA HIS A 321 49.24 -28.39 -52.54
C HIS A 321 49.80 -28.16 -51.14
N GLN A 322 50.56 -29.17 -50.70
CA GLN A 322 51.50 -29.05 -49.61
C GLN A 322 52.59 -28.05 -50.00
N ASP A 323 52.82 -27.05 -49.17
CA ASP A 323 54.17 -26.57 -48.96
C ASP A 323 54.39 -26.23 -47.49
N LYS A 324 55.57 -26.61 -47.03
CA LYS A 324 56.03 -26.61 -45.64
C LYS A 324 56.46 -25.22 -45.16
N ASN A 325 56.51 -25.09 -43.84
CA ASN A 325 57.45 -24.34 -42.97
C ASN A 325 56.62 -23.67 -41.86
N ASP A 326 56.68 -24.17 -40.63
CA ASP A 326 57.75 -24.04 -39.62
C ASP A 326 57.46 -22.83 -38.70
N ASP A 327 57.52 -23.12 -37.40
CA ASP A 327 57.73 -22.20 -36.27
C ASP A 327 56.57 -21.24 -35.95
N GLU A 328 56.18 -20.91 -34.72
CA GLU A 328 56.74 -21.02 -33.38
C GLU A 328 55.60 -20.62 -32.41
N ASP A 329 55.67 -21.09 -31.15
CA ASP A 329 55.46 -20.36 -29.89
C ASP A 329 54.35 -19.29 -29.76
N ASN A 330 53.71 -19.04 -28.62
CA ASN A 330 53.60 -19.57 -27.27
C ASN A 330 52.66 -18.55 -26.56
N ASP A 331 52.25 -18.87 -25.34
CA ASP A 331 51.78 -17.93 -24.32
C ASP A 331 50.33 -17.41 -24.36
N SER A 332 49.53 -18.16 -23.60
CA SER A 332 48.72 -17.69 -22.47
C SER A 332 48.89 -16.23 -22.02
N GLU A 333 47.77 -15.55 -21.79
CA GLU A 333 47.66 -14.68 -20.61
C GLU A 333 46.23 -14.67 -20.04
N ILE A 334 46.17 -15.09 -18.78
CA ILE A 334 45.04 -15.09 -17.87
C ILE A 334 45.03 -13.72 -17.21
N PHE A 335 43.90 -13.02 -17.21
CA PHE A 335 43.68 -11.86 -16.32
C PHE A 335 42.53 -12.17 -15.35
N GLU A 336 42.91 -12.52 -14.13
CA GLU A 336 42.08 -12.36 -12.94
C GLU A 336 42.01 -10.87 -12.58
N LEU A 337 40.83 -10.39 -12.19
CA LEU A 337 40.68 -9.11 -11.49
C LEU A 337 39.88 -9.34 -10.21
N GLU A 338 40.57 -9.06 -9.11
CA GLU A 338 40.10 -9.07 -7.73
C GLU A 338 39.07 -7.97 -7.43
N GLU A 339 38.28 -8.26 -6.40
CA GLU A 339 37.30 -7.42 -5.73
C GLU A 339 37.91 -6.19 -5.03
N ILE A 340 37.14 -5.09 -4.99
CA ILE A 340 37.07 -4.14 -3.87
C ILE A 340 35.60 -3.91 -3.54
#